data_AF-A0A9D8Q485-F1
#
_entry.id   AF-A0A9D8Q485-F1
#
_cell.length_a   1.000
_cell.length_b   1.000
_cell.length_c   1.000
_cell.angle_alpha   90.00
_cell.angle_beta   90.00
_cell.angle_gamma   90.00
#
_symmetry.space_group_name_H-M   'P 1'
#
loop_
_entity.id
_entity.type
_entity.pdbx_description
1 polymer ?
#
loop_
_entity_poly.entity_id
_entity_poly.type
_entity_poly.pdbx_seq_one_letter_code
_entity_poly.pdbx_strand_id
1 'polypeptide(L)'
;DSVGMSLSEARMLTAAEAPPAEAARTVAERFGYATVFVHADDWALAVHRGAADARIRDLMTGNLLASARAFLGRPSPDLAIAPEATFSADIPASGPLGDGWTADCVPSPYLKRPRATVGLGDTFVAGLMLAAGVGPELAPLP
;
A
#
# COMPACT_ATOMS: atom_id res chain seq x y z
N ASP A 1 5.60 -3.37 -14.66
CA ASP A 1 5.53 -4.46 -13.67
C ASP A 1 4.50 -4.23 -12.57
N SER A 2 4.45 -3.04 -11.96
CA SER A 2 3.46 -2.72 -10.91
C SER A 2 2.75 -1.37 -11.12
N VAL A 3 1.64 -1.16 -10.40
CA VAL A 3 0.92 0.12 -10.31
C VAL A 3 0.41 0.35 -8.89
N GLY A 4 0.39 1.59 -8.43
CA GLY A 4 -0.20 2.01 -7.17
C GLY A 4 -1.36 2.98 -7.40
N MET A 5 -2.46 2.83 -6.66
CA MET A 5 -3.64 3.67 -6.75
C MET A 5 -4.44 3.67 -5.44
N SER A 6 -5.41 4.57 -5.33
CA SER A 6 -6.40 4.57 -4.27
C SER A 6 -7.52 3.56 -4.53
N LEU A 7 -8.28 3.20 -3.48
CA LEU A 7 -9.46 2.33 -3.63
C LEU A 7 -10.53 2.92 -4.56
N SER A 8 -10.75 4.23 -4.53
CA SER A 8 -11.74 4.87 -5.41
C SER A 8 -11.31 4.80 -6.87
N GLU A 9 -10.03 4.97 -7.18
CA GLU A 9 -9.49 4.79 -8.53
C GLU A 9 -9.64 3.34 -9.01
N ALA A 10 -9.31 2.36 -8.17
CA ALA A 10 -9.53 0.94 -8.49
C ALA A 10 -11.02 0.69 -8.83
N ARG A 11 -11.93 1.18 -8.00
CA ARG A 11 -13.40 1.08 -8.22
C ARG A 11 -13.91 1.84 -9.43
N MET A 12 -13.23 2.89 -9.89
CA MET A 12 -13.59 3.58 -11.13
C MET A 12 -13.13 2.78 -12.37
N LEU A 13 -12.02 2.05 -12.25
CA LEU A 13 -11.49 1.19 -13.31
C LEU A 13 -12.20 -0.17 -13.38
N THR A 14 -12.84 -0.58 -12.29
CA THR A 14 -13.61 -1.82 -12.15
C THR A 14 -15.09 -1.51 -11.93
N ALA A 15 -15.94 -2.53 -11.82
CA ALA A 15 -17.29 -2.29 -11.29
C ALA A 15 -17.18 -1.79 -9.83
N ALA A 16 -17.99 -0.78 -9.45
CA ALA A 16 -17.84 -0.04 -8.20
C ALA A 16 -18.01 -0.88 -6.92
N GLU A 17 -18.70 -2.03 -7.00
CA GLU A 17 -19.08 -2.87 -5.85
C GLU A 17 -18.14 -4.05 -5.60
N ALA A 18 -17.11 -4.25 -6.44
CA ALA A 18 -16.19 -5.37 -6.26
C ALA A 18 -15.43 -5.28 -4.91
N PRO A 19 -15.21 -6.42 -4.21
CA PRO A 19 -14.29 -6.50 -3.09
C PRO A 19 -12.91 -5.92 -3.46
N PRO A 20 -12.19 -5.26 -2.53
CA PRO A 20 -10.93 -4.57 -2.87
C PRO A 20 -9.89 -5.44 -3.57
N ALA A 21 -9.74 -6.70 -3.14
CA ALA A 21 -8.80 -7.65 -3.76
C ALA A 21 -9.23 -8.06 -5.17
N GLU A 22 -10.53 -8.22 -5.42
CA GLU A 22 -11.07 -8.52 -6.75
C GLU A 22 -10.94 -7.32 -7.69
N ALA A 23 -11.17 -6.10 -7.19
CA ALA A 23 -10.95 -4.89 -7.95
C ALA A 23 -9.47 -4.76 -8.37
N ALA A 24 -8.54 -4.93 -7.43
CA ALA A 24 -7.11 -4.90 -7.71
C ALA A 24 -6.68 -6.02 -8.68
N ARG A 25 -7.19 -7.25 -8.53
CA ARG A 25 -6.96 -8.35 -9.48
C ARG A 25 -7.46 -7.99 -10.88
N THR A 26 -8.68 -7.44 -10.98
CA THR A 26 -9.28 -7.04 -12.26
C THR A 26 -8.44 -5.97 -12.96
N VAL A 27 -7.95 -4.97 -12.22
CA VAL A 27 -6.99 -3.98 -12.74
C VAL A 27 -5.73 -4.67 -13.25
N ALA A 28 -5.17 -5.60 -12.48
CA ALA A 28 -3.94 -6.31 -12.84
C ALA A 28 -4.10 -7.09 -14.14
N GLU A 29 -5.19 -7.85 -14.27
CA GLU A 29 -5.49 -8.66 -15.46
C GLU A 29 -5.83 -7.80 -16.68
N ARG A 30 -6.62 -6.73 -16.50
CA ARG A 30 -7.05 -5.85 -17.59
C ARG A 30 -5.89 -5.08 -18.21
N PHE A 31 -4.92 -4.67 -17.40
CA PHE A 31 -3.81 -3.81 -17.84
C PHE A 31 -2.44 -4.52 -17.86
N GLY A 32 -2.39 -5.80 -17.52
CA GLY A 32 -1.18 -6.63 -17.60
C GLY A 32 -0.14 -6.35 -16.51
N TYR A 33 -0.55 -5.93 -15.31
CA TYR A 33 0.36 -5.71 -14.18
C TYR A 33 0.62 -7.01 -13.41
N ALA A 34 1.86 -7.21 -12.96
CA ALA A 34 2.23 -8.32 -12.08
C ALA A 34 1.89 -8.03 -10.61
N THR A 35 1.75 -6.75 -10.25
CA THR A 35 1.37 -6.31 -8.90
C THR A 35 0.54 -5.03 -8.96
N VAL A 36 -0.56 -5.00 -8.22
CA VAL A 36 -1.38 -3.80 -8.00
C VAL A 36 -1.37 -3.49 -6.51
N PHE A 37 -0.99 -2.27 -6.16
CA PHE A 37 -1.08 -1.75 -4.81
C PHE A 37 -2.28 -0.80 -4.70
N VAL A 38 -3.10 -1.01 -3.67
CA VAL A 38 -4.26 -0.17 -3.36
C VAL A 38 -4.05 0.43 -1.97
N HIS A 39 -4.21 1.73 -1.84
CA HIS A 39 -4.29 2.40 -0.54
C HIS A 39 -5.73 2.87 -0.27
N ALA A 40 -6.13 2.74 0.99
CA ALA A 40 -7.32 3.34 1.57
C ALA A 40 -6.91 4.15 2.81
N ASP A 41 -7.90 4.66 3.55
CA ASP A 41 -7.66 5.54 4.70
C ASP A 41 -6.92 4.82 5.85
N ASP A 42 -7.29 3.57 6.13
CA ASP A 42 -6.87 2.79 7.30
C ASP A 42 -6.26 1.42 6.97
N TRP A 43 -6.08 1.11 5.69
CA TRP A 43 -5.38 -0.08 5.22
C TRP A 43 -4.72 0.13 3.86
N ALA A 44 -3.77 -0.75 3.54
CA ALA A 44 -3.19 -0.88 2.21
C ALA A 44 -3.12 -2.36 1.80
N LEU A 45 -3.26 -2.62 0.50
CA LEU A 45 -3.39 -3.95 -0.08
C LEU A 45 -2.44 -4.09 -1.28
N ALA A 46 -1.79 -5.23 -1.41
CA ALA A 46 -1.09 -5.64 -2.61
C ALA A 46 -1.75 -6.90 -3.19
N VAL A 47 -2.10 -6.88 -4.47
CA VAL A 47 -2.52 -8.07 -5.22
C VAL A 47 -1.45 -8.39 -6.25
N HIS A 48 -0.89 -9.60 -6.20
CA HIS A 48 0.29 -9.96 -6.97
C HIS A 48 0.39 -11.45 -7.29
N ARG A 49 1.28 -11.77 -8.24
CA ARG A 49 1.76 -13.12 -8.52
C ARG A 49 3.23 -13.21 -8.07
N GLY A 50 3.48 -13.70 -6.86
CA GLY A 50 4.83 -13.75 -6.27
C GLY A 50 4.84 -14.17 -4.79
N ALA A 51 6.02 -14.19 -4.16
CA ALA A 51 6.17 -14.51 -2.74
C ALA A 51 5.55 -13.41 -1.86
N ALA A 52 4.69 -13.79 -0.90
CA ALA A 52 3.90 -12.89 -0.06
C ALA A 52 4.75 -11.92 0.79
N ASP A 53 5.84 -12.40 1.39
CA ASP A 53 6.62 -11.63 2.38
C ASP A 53 7.25 -10.35 1.83
N ALA A 54 7.53 -10.31 0.51
CA ALA A 54 8.14 -9.15 -0.13
C ALA A 54 7.19 -7.95 -0.21
N ARG A 55 5.86 -8.15 -0.23
CA ARG A 55 4.90 -7.07 -0.44
C ARG A 55 4.43 -6.43 0.86
N ILE A 56 4.39 -7.18 1.95
CA ILE A 56 4.06 -6.65 3.28
C ILE A 56 5.03 -5.52 3.68
N ARG A 57 6.33 -5.72 3.46
CA ARG A 57 7.36 -4.71 3.76
C ARG A 57 7.15 -3.43 2.95
N ASP A 58 6.83 -3.57 1.68
CA ASP A 58 6.61 -2.42 0.80
C ASP A 58 5.40 -1.62 1.29
N LEU A 59 4.28 -2.30 1.55
CA LEU A 59 3.06 -1.69 2.08
C LEU A 59 3.32 -0.94 3.39
N MET A 60 4.02 -1.58 4.33
CA MET A 60 4.39 -0.95 5.61
C MET A 60 5.27 0.29 5.39
N THR A 61 6.24 0.23 4.48
CA THR A 61 7.13 1.36 4.19
C THR A 61 6.38 2.54 3.59
N GLY A 62 5.51 2.28 2.60
CA GLY A 62 4.63 3.29 2.01
C GLY A 62 3.72 3.94 3.07
N ASN A 63 3.09 3.12 3.91
CA ASN A 63 2.22 3.59 4.98
C ASN A 63 2.95 4.45 6.01
N LEU A 64 4.15 4.05 6.43
CA LEU A 64 4.93 4.80 7.43
C LEU A 64 5.40 6.15 6.88
N LEU A 65 5.85 6.22 5.62
CA LEU A 65 6.24 7.49 5.00
C LEU A 65 5.04 8.43 4.81
N ALA A 66 3.89 7.90 4.38
CA ALA A 66 2.66 8.68 4.27
C ALA A 66 2.19 9.17 5.64
N SER A 67 2.17 8.31 6.66
CA SER A 67 1.83 8.66 8.04
C SER A 67 2.79 9.72 8.62
N ALA A 68 4.10 9.58 8.41
CA ALA A 68 5.08 10.55 8.85
C ALA A 68 4.84 11.93 8.21
N ARG A 69 4.52 11.98 6.92
CA ARG A 69 4.11 13.22 6.24
C ARG A 69 2.82 13.78 6.81
N ALA A 70 1.82 12.94 7.06
CA ALA A 70 0.55 13.34 7.65
C ALA A 70 0.75 13.95 9.05
N PHE A 71 1.63 13.37 9.86
CA PHE A 71 1.97 13.85 11.19
C PHE A 71 2.81 15.14 11.17
N LEU A 72 3.89 15.18 10.38
CA LEU A 72 4.85 16.28 10.41
C LEU A 72 4.45 17.47 9.54
N GLY A 73 3.61 17.24 8.52
CA GLY A 73 3.24 18.22 7.50
C GLY A 73 4.26 18.35 6.36
N ARG A 74 5.32 17.51 6.35
CA ARG A 74 6.40 17.49 5.36
C ARG A 74 6.96 16.08 5.19
N PRO A 75 7.58 15.74 4.04
CA PRO A 75 8.27 14.46 3.88
C PRO A 75 9.33 14.24 4.96
N SER A 76 9.46 13.00 5.42
CA SER A 76 10.45 12.59 6.42
C SER A 76 10.91 11.15 6.14
N PRO A 77 12.21 10.85 6.29
CA PRO A 77 12.71 9.48 6.23
C PRO A 77 12.50 8.72 7.55
N ASP A 78 12.09 9.40 8.62
CA ASP A 78 11.78 8.78 9.91
C ASP A 78 10.48 7.99 9.81
N LEU A 79 10.58 6.67 9.97
CA LEU A 79 9.47 5.71 9.89
C LEU A 79 8.77 5.51 11.25
N ALA A 80 8.99 6.39 12.22
CA ALA A 80 8.31 6.33 13.51
C ALA A 80 6.78 6.45 13.36
N ILE A 81 6.05 5.57 14.05
CA ILE A 81 4.59 5.67 14.18
C ILE A 81 4.27 6.83 15.11
N ALA A 82 3.44 7.75 14.64
CA ALA A 82 2.98 8.88 15.46
C ALA A 82 2.22 8.37 16.70
N PRO A 83 2.42 8.96 17.90
CA PRO A 83 1.77 8.49 19.13
C PRO A 83 0.24 8.49 19.07
N GLU A 84 -0.36 9.37 18.27
CA GLU A 84 -1.81 9.46 18.11
C GLU A 84 -2.37 8.58 16.98
N ALA A 85 -1.53 7.81 16.29
CA ALA A 85 -1.96 6.93 15.22
C ALA A 85 -2.79 5.76 15.75
N THR A 86 -3.86 5.44 15.04
CA THR A 86 -4.72 4.27 15.31
C THR A 86 -4.70 3.32 14.13
N PHE A 87 -4.91 2.04 14.39
CA PHE A 87 -4.97 0.99 13.37
C PHE A 87 -6.35 0.34 13.40
N SER A 88 -6.97 0.16 12.23
CA SER A 88 -8.21 -0.58 12.11
C SER A 88 -7.95 -2.09 12.23
N ALA A 89 -8.85 -2.79 12.91
CA ALA A 89 -8.88 -4.26 12.91
C ALA A 89 -9.79 -4.83 11.80
N ASP A 90 -10.67 -4.00 11.24
CA ASP A 90 -11.57 -4.34 10.15
C ASP A 90 -10.91 -3.93 8.83
N ILE A 91 -10.07 -4.81 8.30
CA ILE A 91 -9.34 -4.62 7.05
C ILE A 91 -9.61 -5.80 6.10
N PRO A 92 -9.44 -5.64 4.78
CA PRO A 92 -9.56 -6.75 3.84
C PRO A 92 -8.66 -7.93 4.23
N ALA A 93 -9.16 -9.14 4.04
CA ALA A 93 -8.40 -10.34 4.36
C ALA A 93 -7.22 -10.54 3.38
N SER A 94 -6.06 -10.87 3.93
CA SER A 94 -4.95 -11.44 3.16
C SER A 94 -5.24 -12.89 2.79
N GLY A 95 -4.66 -13.38 1.69
CA GLY A 95 -4.74 -14.79 1.32
C GLY A 95 -4.76 -15.04 -0.19
N PRO A 96 -4.84 -16.32 -0.59
CA PRO A 96 -4.92 -16.69 -2.00
C PRO A 96 -6.24 -16.22 -2.62
N LEU A 97 -6.17 -15.72 -3.85
CA LEU A 97 -7.33 -15.32 -4.68
C LEU A 97 -7.62 -16.32 -5.82
N GLY A 98 -6.86 -17.42 -5.90
CA GLY A 98 -6.90 -18.37 -7.02
C GLY A 98 -6.02 -17.96 -8.20
N ASP A 99 -5.80 -18.87 -9.14
CA ASP A 99 -5.02 -18.63 -10.38
C ASP A 99 -3.62 -18.03 -10.17
N GLY A 100 -2.97 -18.43 -9.06
CA GLY A 100 -1.64 -17.95 -8.66
C GLY A 100 -1.61 -16.52 -8.11
N TRP A 101 -2.77 -15.89 -7.90
CA TRP A 101 -2.87 -14.59 -7.26
C TRP A 101 -2.96 -14.70 -5.73
N THR A 102 -2.32 -13.75 -5.06
CA THR A 102 -2.37 -13.58 -3.60
C THR A 102 -2.65 -12.11 -3.29
N ALA A 103 -3.41 -11.89 -2.21
CA ALA A 103 -3.63 -10.60 -1.59
C ALA A 103 -2.85 -10.51 -0.26
N ASP A 104 -2.09 -9.44 -0.07
CA ASP A 104 -1.49 -9.07 1.22
C ASP A 104 -2.05 -7.73 1.66
N CYS A 105 -2.68 -7.69 2.83
CA CYS A 105 -3.22 -6.48 3.42
C CYS A 105 -2.53 -6.16 4.75
N VAL A 106 -2.26 -4.88 4.98
CA VAL A 106 -1.75 -4.37 6.25
C VAL A 106 -2.60 -3.18 6.70
N PRO A 107 -2.80 -2.99 8.02
CA PRO A 107 -3.43 -1.78 8.51
C PRO A 107 -2.49 -0.57 8.30
N SER A 108 -3.08 0.59 8.01
CA SER A 108 -2.37 1.85 7.84
C SER A 108 -2.47 2.67 9.13
N PRO A 109 -1.39 3.35 9.56
CA PRO A 109 -1.48 4.26 10.70
C PRO A 109 -2.39 5.45 10.34
N TYR A 110 -3.58 5.50 10.93
CA TYR A 110 -4.56 6.55 10.69
C TYR A 110 -4.43 7.66 11.72
N LEU A 111 -4.41 8.91 11.25
CA LEU A 111 -4.40 10.10 12.10
C LEU A 111 -5.71 10.87 11.93
N LYS A 112 -6.48 11.00 13.01
CA LYS A 112 -7.74 11.78 13.01
C LYS A 112 -7.52 13.28 12.74
N ARG A 113 -6.34 13.81 13.03
CA ARG A 113 -5.98 15.22 12.88
C ARG A 113 -4.62 15.37 12.20
N PRO A 114 -4.52 15.08 10.90
CA PRO A 114 -3.25 15.20 10.18
C PRO A 114 -2.89 16.68 9.98
N ARG A 115 -1.59 16.99 9.97
CA ARG A 115 -1.06 18.32 9.61
C ARG A 115 -1.02 18.52 8.08
N ALA A 116 -0.99 17.45 7.30
CA ALA A 116 -1.10 17.49 5.84
C ALA A 116 -1.86 16.28 5.29
N THR A 117 -2.69 16.52 4.28
CA THR A 117 -3.44 15.47 3.55
C THR A 117 -3.12 15.44 2.05
N VAL A 118 -2.65 16.56 1.50
CA VAL A 118 -2.26 16.66 0.09
C VAL A 118 -1.00 15.84 -0.18
N GLY A 119 -1.07 14.96 -1.18
CA GLY A 119 0.05 14.13 -1.65
C GLY A 119 0.37 12.92 -0.77
N LEU A 120 -0.53 12.48 0.11
CA LEU A 120 -0.32 11.27 0.90
C LEU A 120 -0.29 10.00 0.03
N GLY A 121 -1.17 9.90 -0.98
CA GLY A 121 -1.15 8.81 -1.96
C GLY A 121 0.18 8.74 -2.73
N ASP A 122 0.66 9.89 -3.22
CA ASP A 122 1.97 9.95 -3.89
C ASP A 122 3.11 9.56 -2.97
N THR A 123 3.04 9.94 -1.69
CA THR A 123 4.05 9.59 -0.68
C THR A 123 4.04 8.09 -0.40
N PHE A 124 2.85 7.49 -0.30
CA PHE A 124 2.68 6.04 -0.18
C PHE A 124 3.31 5.32 -1.39
N VAL A 125 2.96 5.72 -2.61
CA VAL A 125 3.49 5.10 -3.84
C VAL A 125 5.01 5.27 -3.96
N ALA A 126 5.55 6.45 -3.63
CA ALA A 126 6.99 6.67 -3.59
C ALA A 126 7.66 5.72 -2.58
N GLY A 127 7.05 5.51 -1.41
CA GLY A 127 7.54 4.57 -0.41
C GLY A 127 7.53 3.10 -0.86
N LEU A 128 6.49 2.68 -1.60
CA LEU A 128 6.47 1.35 -2.24
C LEU A 128 7.67 1.16 -3.17
N MET A 129 7.95 2.16 -4.00
CA MET A 129 9.03 2.09 -4.99
C MET A 129 10.41 2.11 -4.34
N LEU A 130 10.59 2.86 -3.26
CA LEU A 130 11.83 2.84 -2.47
C LEU A 130 12.06 1.47 -1.83
N ALA A 131 11.03 0.88 -1.23
CA ALA A 131 11.14 -0.45 -0.63
C ALA A 131 11.42 -1.54 -1.67
N ALA A 132 10.74 -1.49 -2.81
CA ALA A 132 10.94 -2.45 -3.91
C ALA A 132 12.30 -2.28 -4.61
N GLY A 133 12.84 -1.06 -4.68
CA GLY A 133 14.16 -0.77 -5.24
C GLY A 133 15.31 -1.19 -4.31
N VAL A 134 15.03 -1.37 -3.02
CA VAL A 134 15.95 -2.01 -2.07
C VAL A 134 15.77 -3.52 -2.16
N GLY A 135 16.34 -4.12 -3.21
CA GLY A 135 16.45 -5.58 -3.29
C GLY A 135 17.26 -6.14 -2.10
N PRO A 136 17.19 -7.47 -1.83
CA PRO A 136 17.97 -8.10 -0.76
C PRO A 136 19.49 -7.96 -0.90
N GLU A 137 19.98 -7.43 -2.03
CA GLU A 137 21.40 -7.18 -2.31
C GLU A 137 21.96 -5.87 -1.72
N LEU A 138 21.13 -4.94 -1.24
CA LEU A 138 21.63 -3.77 -0.51
C LEU A 138 21.83 -4.12 0.97
N ALA A 139 22.78 -5.04 1.20
CA ALA A 139 23.55 -5.11 2.42
C ALA A 139 24.21 -3.74 2.70
N PRO A 140 24.46 -3.36 3.96
CA PRO A 140 24.83 -1.99 4.32
C PRO A 140 26.10 -1.56 3.57
N LEU A 141 26.06 -0.37 2.99
CA LEU A 141 27.28 0.31 2.52
C LEU A 141 28.19 0.62 3.73
N PRO A 142 29.52 0.53 3.56
CA PRO A 142 30.51 0.63 4.64
C PRO A 142 30.50 1.97 5.39
#